data_AF-A0A541CEU1-F1
#
_entry.id   AF-A0A541CEU1-F1
#
_cell.length_a   1.000
_cell.length_b   1.000
_cell.length_c   1.000
_cell.angle_alpha   90.00
_cell.angle_beta   90.00
_cell.angle_gamma   90.00
#
_symmetry.space_group_name_H-M   'P 1'
#
loop_
_entity.id
_entity.type
_entity.pdbx_description
1 polymer ?
#
loop_
_entity_poly.entity_id
_entity_poly.type
_entity_poly.pdbx_seq_one_letter_code
_entity_poly.pdbx_strand_id
1 'polypeptide(L)'
;MGGIERSEERDRAVEAALPHVPLDGWTRKALRAGLADAGFDPADLPLLFPGGPVEAIEVWCDLADRRMAEAVGGLDLAAMRVRDRVAAAIRIRLEQNAGAREAAARATALLALPHNAPAAARITARTVDAIWRAIGDRSADFSWYTKRASLAAIYGATMLYWLRDDSEGAEETLRFLDRRIEALMLIPKAQRRLGEIAARLPDPFGLLARLRRA
;
A
#
# COMPACT_ATOMS: atom_id res chain seq x y z
N MET A 1 -5.42 -3.20 -16.41
CA MET A 1 -6.19 -3.30 -15.15
C MET A 1 -7.25 -2.22 -15.19
N GLY A 2 -8.54 -2.59 -15.19
CA GLY A 2 -9.63 -1.61 -15.14
C GLY A 2 -9.47 -0.70 -13.91
N GLY A 3 -9.69 0.60 -14.09
CA GLY A 3 -9.70 1.55 -12.98
C GLY A 3 -10.84 1.22 -12.01
N ILE A 4 -10.68 1.59 -10.73
CA ILE A 4 -11.82 1.63 -9.82
C ILE A 4 -12.76 2.73 -10.30
N GLU A 5 -14.05 2.42 -10.39
CA GLU A 5 -15.05 3.45 -10.57
C GLU A 5 -15.12 4.31 -9.31
N ARG A 6 -14.80 5.59 -9.47
CA ARG A 6 -14.84 6.59 -8.39
C ARG A 6 -16.13 7.36 -8.50
N SER A 7 -16.89 7.40 -7.42
CA SER A 7 -18.08 8.25 -7.29
C SER A 7 -18.19 8.76 -5.87
N GLU A 8 -18.79 9.94 -5.70
CA GLU A 8 -18.99 10.54 -4.38
C GLU A 8 -19.93 9.69 -3.51
N GLU A 9 -20.89 8.99 -4.12
CA GLU A 9 -21.80 8.07 -3.45
C GLU A 9 -21.06 6.89 -2.85
N ARG A 10 -20.17 6.26 -3.62
CA ARG A 10 -19.36 5.13 -3.16
C ARG A 10 -18.41 5.57 -2.04
N ASP A 11 -17.79 6.74 -2.17
CA ASP A 11 -16.91 7.31 -1.14
C ASP A 11 -17.67 7.58 0.17
N ARG A 12 -18.81 8.28 0.11
CA ARG A 12 -19.65 8.55 1.29
C ARG A 12 -20.15 7.27 1.95
N ALA A 13 -20.59 6.29 1.15
CA ALA A 13 -21.10 5.03 1.67
C ALA A 13 -20.04 4.21 2.42
N VAL A 14 -18.79 4.13 1.91
CA VAL A 14 -17.73 3.38 2.62
C VAL A 14 -17.28 4.07 3.90
N GLU A 15 -17.25 5.41 3.92
CA GLU A 15 -16.90 6.16 5.13
C GLU A 15 -17.97 6.02 6.22
N ALA A 16 -19.24 6.15 5.85
CA ALA A 16 -20.36 5.96 6.76
C ALA A 16 -20.46 4.51 7.26
N ALA A 17 -19.90 3.54 6.55
CA ALA A 17 -19.83 2.16 7.02
C ALA A 17 -18.77 1.94 8.11
N LEU A 18 -17.71 2.75 8.19
CA LEU A 18 -16.57 2.53 9.09
C LEU A 18 -16.96 2.38 10.57
N PRO A 19 -17.90 3.16 11.14
CA PRO A 19 -18.35 2.98 12.53
C PRO A 19 -19.01 1.63 12.82
N HIS A 20 -19.57 0.96 11.80
CA HIS A 20 -20.24 -0.34 11.94
C HIS A 20 -19.26 -1.53 11.86
N VAL A 21 -18.13 -1.34 11.16
CA VAL A 21 -17.14 -2.40 10.90
C VAL A 21 -16.52 -3.03 12.16
N PRO A 22 -16.21 -2.28 13.25
CA PRO A 22 -15.65 -2.89 14.47
C PRO A 22 -16.48 -4.05 15.02
N LEU A 23 -17.82 -3.93 14.96
CA LEU A 23 -18.74 -4.93 15.45
C LEU A 23 -19.13 -5.94 14.37
N ASP A 24 -19.59 -5.44 13.22
CA ASP A 24 -20.19 -6.26 12.16
C ASP A 24 -19.18 -6.79 11.15
N GLY A 25 -17.92 -6.35 11.21
CA GLY A 25 -16.90 -6.60 10.21
C GLY A 25 -17.22 -5.95 8.86
N TRP A 26 -16.37 -6.22 7.86
CA TRP A 26 -16.64 -5.86 6.48
C TRP A 26 -17.69 -6.83 5.90
N THR A 27 -18.96 -6.52 6.14
CA THR A 27 -20.10 -7.34 5.70
C THR A 27 -21.14 -6.51 4.96
N ARG A 28 -22.02 -7.16 4.20
CA ARG A 28 -23.16 -6.48 3.56
C ARG A 28 -24.07 -5.79 4.59
N LYS A 29 -24.12 -6.29 5.83
CA LYS A 29 -24.88 -5.65 6.93
C LYS A 29 -24.27 -4.29 7.28
N ALA A 30 -22.96 -4.25 7.57
CA ALA A 30 -22.25 -3.01 7.89
C ALA A 30 -22.34 -1.99 6.75
N LEU A 31 -22.21 -2.45 5.49
CA LEU A 31 -22.34 -1.56 4.33
C LEU A 31 -23.74 -1.00 4.17
N ARG A 32 -24.80 -1.81 4.35
CA ARG A 32 -26.18 -1.31 4.32
C ARG A 32 -26.46 -0.28 5.40
N ALA A 33 -25.90 -0.48 6.60
CA ALA A 33 -25.98 0.51 7.66
C ALA A 33 -25.27 1.81 7.25
N GLY A 34 -24.07 1.72 6.67
CA GLY A 34 -23.36 2.88 6.11
C GLY A 34 -24.12 3.60 5.00
N LEU A 35 -24.80 2.87 4.09
CA LEU A 35 -25.68 3.49 3.08
C LEU A 35 -26.81 4.28 3.74
N ALA A 36 -27.49 3.69 4.73
CA ALA A 36 -28.56 4.37 5.47
C ALA A 36 -28.07 5.65 6.16
N ASP A 37 -26.92 5.57 6.85
CA ASP A 37 -26.31 6.70 7.55
C ASP A 37 -25.86 7.82 6.58
N ALA A 38 -25.48 7.46 5.35
CA ALA A 38 -25.13 8.41 4.29
C ALA A 38 -26.35 8.96 3.53
N GLY A 39 -27.57 8.54 3.88
CA GLY A 39 -28.82 8.99 3.26
C GLY A 39 -29.19 8.28 1.95
N PHE A 40 -28.62 7.11 1.67
CA PHE A 40 -28.95 6.27 0.51
C PHE A 40 -29.91 5.13 0.90
N ASP A 41 -30.58 4.53 -0.09
CA ASP A 41 -31.37 3.32 0.14
C ASP A 41 -30.43 2.12 0.35
N PRO A 42 -30.51 1.36 1.48
CA PRO A 42 -29.75 0.14 1.68
C PRO A 42 -29.92 -0.92 0.56
N ALA A 43 -31.00 -0.86 -0.22
CA ALA A 43 -31.23 -1.70 -1.38
C ALA A 43 -30.26 -1.41 -2.54
N ASP A 44 -29.65 -0.22 -2.58
CA ASP A 44 -28.68 0.18 -3.62
C ASP A 44 -27.30 -0.47 -3.44
N LEU A 45 -27.08 -1.26 -2.38
CA LEU A 45 -25.81 -1.92 -2.14
C LEU A 45 -25.27 -2.71 -3.35
N PRO A 46 -26.06 -3.55 -4.05
CA PRO A 46 -25.57 -4.29 -5.22
C PRO A 46 -25.27 -3.39 -6.42
N LEU A 47 -25.85 -2.19 -6.47
CA LEU A 47 -25.58 -1.18 -7.50
C LEU A 47 -24.25 -0.48 -7.23
N LEU A 48 -24.02 -0.03 -5.99
CA LEU A 48 -22.81 0.70 -5.60
C LEU A 48 -21.59 -0.21 -5.38
N PHE A 49 -21.81 -1.45 -4.91
CA PHE A 49 -20.77 -2.42 -4.59
C PHE A 49 -21.15 -3.83 -5.09
N PRO A 50 -21.21 -4.07 -6.41
CA PRO A 50 -21.51 -5.39 -6.98
C PRO A 50 -20.54 -6.49 -6.52
N GLY A 51 -19.27 -6.14 -6.27
CA GLY A 51 -18.23 -7.00 -5.70
C GLY A 51 -18.31 -7.15 -4.17
N GLY A 52 -19.27 -6.50 -3.52
CA GLY A 52 -19.56 -6.63 -2.09
C GLY A 52 -18.44 -6.06 -1.20
N PRO A 53 -18.24 -6.64 0.00
CA PRO A 53 -17.33 -6.07 1.00
C PRO A 53 -15.88 -5.90 0.55
N VAL A 54 -15.36 -6.80 -0.29
CA VAL A 54 -13.98 -6.68 -0.79
C VAL A 54 -13.84 -5.47 -1.72
N GLU A 55 -14.84 -5.20 -2.55
CA GLU A 55 -14.87 -4.00 -3.38
C GLU A 55 -15.02 -2.73 -2.53
N ALA A 56 -15.84 -2.76 -1.48
CA ALA A 56 -15.97 -1.63 -0.57
C ALA A 56 -14.64 -1.30 0.15
N ILE A 57 -13.88 -2.33 0.58
CA ILE A 57 -12.52 -2.13 1.11
C ILE A 57 -11.63 -1.49 0.04
N GLU A 58 -11.71 -1.97 -1.20
CA GLU A 58 -10.90 -1.44 -2.29
C GLU A 58 -11.21 0.03 -2.60
N VAL A 59 -12.48 0.44 -2.55
CA VAL A 59 -12.92 1.84 -2.65
C VAL A 59 -12.37 2.67 -1.48
N TRP A 60 -12.51 2.18 -0.25
CA TRP A 60 -11.97 2.87 0.93
C TRP A 60 -10.45 3.05 0.87
N CYS A 61 -9.73 2.03 0.41
CA CYS A 61 -8.29 2.13 0.19
C CYS A 61 -7.95 3.17 -0.88
N ASP A 62 -8.66 3.20 -2.01
CA ASP A 62 -8.46 4.20 -3.07
C ASP A 62 -8.76 5.62 -2.60
N LEU A 63 -9.84 5.83 -1.85
CA LEU A 63 -10.18 7.13 -1.26
C LEU A 63 -9.06 7.65 -0.36
N ALA A 64 -8.55 6.80 0.51
CA ALA A 64 -7.50 7.23 1.42
C ALA A 64 -6.12 7.31 0.75
N ASP A 65 -5.89 6.61 -0.37
CA ASP A 65 -4.73 6.85 -1.24
C ASP A 65 -4.80 8.22 -1.94
N ARG A 66 -6.00 8.63 -2.39
CA ARG A 66 -6.24 9.98 -2.96
C ARG A 66 -5.98 11.08 -1.93
N ARG A 67 -6.51 10.92 -0.71
CA ARG A 67 -6.29 11.87 0.40
C ARG A 67 -4.83 11.94 0.81
N MET A 68 -4.11 10.82 0.83
CA MET A 68 -2.67 10.80 1.06
C MET A 68 -1.93 11.58 -0.02
N ALA A 69 -2.25 11.34 -1.29
CA ALA A 69 -1.61 12.03 -2.41
C ALA A 69 -1.85 13.54 -2.37
N GLU A 70 -3.07 13.98 -2.03
CA GLU A 70 -3.42 15.38 -1.83
C GLU A 70 -2.60 16.01 -0.70
N ALA A 71 -2.56 15.38 0.48
CA ALA A 71 -1.80 15.87 1.62
C ALA A 71 -0.28 15.93 1.35
N VAL A 72 0.27 14.94 0.63
CA VAL A 72 1.67 14.94 0.18
C VAL A 72 1.94 16.10 -0.79
N GLY A 73 0.97 16.46 -1.62
CA GLY A 73 1.06 17.61 -2.52
C GLY A 73 1.23 18.96 -1.82
N GLY A 74 0.84 19.06 -0.54
CA GLY A 74 1.06 20.25 0.29
C GLY A 74 2.45 20.35 0.93
N LEU A 75 3.32 19.35 0.78
CA LEU A 75 4.67 19.34 1.35
C LEU A 75 5.70 19.98 0.41
N ASP A 76 6.74 20.58 0.97
CA ASP A 76 7.94 20.96 0.21
C ASP A 76 8.80 19.72 -0.09
N LEU A 77 8.37 18.95 -1.08
CA LEU A 77 9.07 17.75 -1.50
C LEU A 77 10.48 18.07 -2.00
N ALA A 78 10.74 19.25 -2.57
CA ALA A 78 12.04 19.60 -3.12
C ALA A 78 13.13 19.66 -2.03
N ALA A 79 12.78 20.09 -0.82
CA ALA A 79 13.66 20.11 0.33
C ALA A 79 13.90 18.72 0.97
N MET A 80 13.09 17.71 0.64
CA MET A 80 13.14 16.40 1.27
C MET A 80 13.96 15.39 0.44
N ARG A 81 14.67 14.49 1.11
CA ARG A 81 15.26 13.31 0.44
C ARG A 81 14.15 12.33 0.09
N VAL A 82 14.30 11.56 -0.99
CA VAL A 82 13.30 10.58 -1.46
C VAL A 82 12.81 9.66 -0.34
N ARG A 83 13.72 9.17 0.51
CA ARG A 83 13.39 8.29 1.63
C ARG A 83 12.46 8.96 2.64
N ASP A 84 12.69 10.25 2.92
CA ASP A 84 11.91 11.03 3.88
C ASP A 84 10.53 11.34 3.28
N ARG A 85 10.45 11.54 1.95
CA ARG A 85 9.16 11.66 1.23
C ARG A 85 8.33 10.38 1.32
N VAL A 86 8.95 9.21 1.12
CA VAL A 86 8.27 7.91 1.27
C VAL A 86 7.76 7.73 2.70
N ALA A 87 8.61 8.03 3.70
CA ALA A 87 8.24 7.93 5.10
C ALA A 87 7.05 8.84 5.43
N ALA A 88 7.09 10.09 4.98
CA ALA A 88 6.00 11.06 5.17
C ALA A 88 4.69 10.60 4.53
N ALA A 89 4.72 10.09 3.29
CA ALA A 89 3.53 9.57 2.62
C ALA A 89 2.88 8.40 3.39
N ILE A 90 3.69 7.46 3.90
CA ILE A 90 3.19 6.34 4.71
C ILE A 90 2.65 6.84 6.06
N ARG A 91 3.37 7.75 6.74
CA ARG A 91 2.90 8.37 8.00
C ARG A 91 1.53 9.02 7.81
N ILE A 92 1.38 9.89 6.82
CA ILE A 92 0.11 10.56 6.48
C ILE A 92 -0.99 9.53 6.26
N ARG A 93 -0.70 8.47 5.50
CA ARG A 93 -1.66 7.40 5.24
C ARG A 93 -2.12 6.72 6.53
N LEU A 94 -1.23 6.44 7.47
CA LEU A 94 -1.59 5.82 8.75
C LEU A 94 -2.39 6.77 9.64
N GLU A 95 -1.95 8.03 9.76
CA GLU A 95 -2.62 9.08 10.53
C GLU A 95 -4.07 9.29 10.06
N GLN A 96 -4.30 9.33 8.74
CA GLN A 96 -5.63 9.47 8.14
C GLN A 96 -6.59 8.33 8.53
N ASN A 97 -6.10 7.14 8.89
CA ASN A 97 -6.95 6.02 9.34
C ASN A 97 -6.87 5.77 10.85
N ALA A 98 -6.22 6.62 11.65
CA ALA A 98 -6.09 6.40 13.09
C ALA A 98 -7.45 6.17 13.77
N GLY A 99 -8.46 6.95 13.39
CA GLY A 99 -9.85 6.79 13.89
C GLY A 99 -10.58 5.54 13.39
N ALA A 100 -10.02 4.82 12.41
CA ALA A 100 -10.60 3.63 11.80
C ALA A 100 -9.64 2.41 11.87
N ARG A 101 -8.77 2.37 12.89
CA ARG A 101 -7.75 1.31 13.07
C ARG A 101 -8.36 -0.10 13.12
N GLU A 102 -9.45 -0.28 13.87
CA GLU A 102 -10.15 -1.58 13.92
C GLU A 102 -10.75 -1.95 12.56
N ALA A 103 -11.28 -0.99 11.80
CA ALA A 103 -11.77 -1.27 10.44
C ALA A 103 -10.64 -1.71 9.50
N ALA A 104 -9.45 -1.12 9.64
CA ALA A 104 -8.25 -1.56 8.92
C ALA A 104 -7.79 -2.97 9.34
N ALA A 105 -7.87 -3.31 10.63
CA ALA A 105 -7.59 -4.66 11.12
C ALA A 105 -8.54 -5.69 10.49
N ARG A 106 -9.86 -5.40 10.48
CA ARG A 106 -10.88 -6.26 9.88
C ARG A 106 -10.71 -6.39 8.37
N ALA A 107 -10.36 -5.31 7.67
CA ALA A 107 -10.06 -5.35 6.24
C ALA A 107 -8.85 -6.26 5.97
N THR A 108 -7.78 -6.11 6.76
CA THR A 108 -6.56 -6.91 6.64
C THR A 108 -6.84 -8.39 6.85
N ALA A 109 -7.64 -8.75 7.86
CA ALA A 109 -8.04 -10.12 8.13
C ALA A 109 -8.86 -10.72 6.97
N LEU A 110 -9.83 -9.96 6.41
CA LEU A 110 -10.63 -10.42 5.29
C LEU A 110 -9.80 -10.60 4.02
N LEU A 111 -8.90 -9.66 3.72
CA LEU A 111 -8.02 -9.69 2.56
C LEU A 111 -6.93 -10.78 2.65
N ALA A 112 -6.59 -11.24 3.86
CA ALA A 112 -5.64 -12.33 4.06
C ALA A 112 -6.18 -13.71 3.66
N LEU A 113 -7.49 -13.84 3.41
CA LEU A 113 -8.07 -15.10 2.94
C LEU A 113 -7.53 -15.45 1.54
N PRO A 114 -7.18 -16.72 1.25
CA PRO A 114 -6.53 -17.09 -0.01
C PRO A 114 -7.29 -16.67 -1.28
N HIS A 115 -8.62 -16.73 -1.27
CA HIS A 115 -9.46 -16.33 -2.41
C HIS A 115 -9.50 -14.80 -2.62
N ASN A 116 -9.15 -14.02 -1.60
CA ASN A 116 -9.03 -12.55 -1.68
C ASN A 116 -7.61 -12.09 -2.00
N ALA A 117 -6.62 -13.00 -2.07
CA ALA A 117 -5.23 -12.65 -2.35
C ALA A 117 -5.03 -11.81 -3.63
N PRO A 118 -5.74 -12.06 -4.75
CA PRO A 118 -5.65 -11.19 -5.92
C PRO A 118 -6.10 -9.75 -5.65
N ALA A 119 -7.19 -9.57 -4.88
CA ALA A 119 -7.67 -8.25 -4.49
C ALA A 119 -6.69 -7.57 -3.53
N ALA A 120 -6.17 -8.29 -2.54
CA ALA A 120 -5.18 -7.78 -1.59
C ALA A 120 -3.90 -7.30 -2.30
N ALA A 121 -3.39 -8.09 -3.25
CA ALA A 121 -2.23 -7.73 -4.06
C ALA A 121 -2.51 -6.49 -4.93
N ARG A 122 -3.68 -6.43 -5.57
CA ARG A 122 -4.09 -5.28 -6.39
C ARG A 122 -4.22 -4.00 -5.59
N ILE A 123 -4.86 -4.06 -4.41
CA ILE A 123 -5.01 -2.93 -3.49
C ILE A 123 -3.63 -2.44 -3.05
N THR A 124 -2.78 -3.34 -2.56
CA THR A 124 -1.43 -2.98 -2.10
C THR A 124 -0.59 -2.37 -3.22
N ALA A 125 -0.62 -2.97 -4.42
CA ALA A 125 0.09 -2.45 -5.58
C ALA A 125 -0.38 -1.03 -5.93
N ARG A 126 -1.69 -0.76 -5.88
CA ARG A 126 -2.26 0.57 -6.12
C ARG A 126 -1.81 1.59 -5.09
N THR A 127 -1.81 1.24 -3.80
CA THR A 127 -1.36 2.14 -2.72
C THR A 127 0.12 2.49 -2.87
N VAL A 128 0.96 1.48 -3.12
CA VAL A 128 2.40 1.69 -3.37
C VAL A 128 2.64 2.57 -4.59
N ASP A 129 1.87 2.34 -5.65
CA ASP A 129 1.87 3.16 -6.85
C ASP A 129 1.48 4.62 -6.56
N ALA A 130 0.43 4.82 -5.76
CA ALA A 130 -0.04 6.14 -5.36
C ALA A 130 1.04 6.88 -4.56
N ILE A 131 1.71 6.19 -3.62
CA ILE A 131 2.83 6.76 -2.85
C ILE A 131 3.96 7.22 -3.78
N TRP A 132 4.45 6.35 -4.66
CA TRP A 132 5.53 6.71 -5.59
C TRP A 132 5.16 7.88 -6.50
N ARG A 133 3.92 7.91 -7.02
CA ARG A 133 3.42 9.01 -7.84
C ARG A 133 3.32 10.31 -7.05
N ALA A 134 2.79 10.27 -5.84
CA ALA A 134 2.61 11.44 -4.98
C ALA A 134 3.94 12.13 -4.65
N ILE A 135 5.01 11.34 -4.44
CA ILE A 135 6.35 11.90 -4.12
C ILE A 135 7.17 12.30 -5.36
N GLY A 136 6.59 12.18 -6.56
CA GLY A 136 7.18 12.61 -7.82
C GLY A 136 8.17 11.64 -8.47
N ASP A 137 8.23 10.36 -8.05
CA ASP A 137 9.08 9.37 -8.74
C ASP A 137 8.43 8.94 -10.06
N ARG A 138 9.06 9.32 -11.18
CA ARG A 138 8.68 8.93 -12.54
C ARG A 138 9.60 7.86 -13.14
N SER A 139 10.45 7.22 -12.32
CA SER A 139 11.46 6.30 -12.85
C SER A 139 10.78 5.09 -13.49
N ALA A 140 11.14 4.74 -14.73
CA ALA A 140 10.51 3.68 -15.54
C ALA A 140 11.44 2.48 -15.80
N ASP A 141 12.59 2.44 -15.11
CA ASP A 141 13.66 1.46 -15.38
C ASP A 141 13.37 0.09 -14.77
N PHE A 142 14.24 -0.89 -14.97
CA PHE A 142 14.18 -2.21 -14.31
C PHE A 142 14.09 -2.11 -12.76
N SER A 143 14.53 -0.97 -12.21
CA SER A 143 14.34 -0.56 -10.81
C SER A 143 12.87 -0.41 -10.39
N TRP A 144 11.94 -0.21 -11.32
CA TRP A 144 10.51 0.04 -11.10
C TRP A 144 9.81 -1.09 -10.35
N TYR A 145 10.00 -2.34 -10.80
CA TYR A 145 9.40 -3.53 -10.18
C TYR A 145 10.01 -3.78 -8.79
N THR A 146 11.34 -3.71 -8.67
CA THR A 146 12.03 -3.91 -7.39
C THR A 146 11.65 -2.83 -6.36
N LYS A 147 11.57 -1.55 -6.76
CA LYS A 147 11.12 -0.45 -5.90
C LYS A 147 9.71 -0.70 -5.36
N ARG A 148 8.79 -1.10 -6.23
CA ARG A 148 7.39 -1.38 -5.86
C ARG A 148 7.26 -2.59 -4.96
N ALA A 149 7.89 -3.71 -5.32
CA ALA A 149 7.87 -4.91 -4.49
C ALA A 149 8.46 -4.64 -3.10
N SER A 150 9.58 -3.92 -3.04
CA SER A 150 10.22 -3.58 -1.77
C SER A 150 9.36 -2.62 -0.94
N LEU A 151 8.77 -1.59 -1.57
CA LEU A 151 7.87 -0.68 -0.86
C LEU A 151 6.59 -1.38 -0.40
N ALA A 152 6.04 -2.31 -1.18
CA ALA A 152 4.90 -3.14 -0.77
C ALA A 152 5.21 -3.96 0.48
N ALA A 153 6.39 -4.59 0.53
CA ALA A 153 6.82 -5.34 1.70
C ALA A 153 6.98 -4.44 2.95
N ILE A 154 7.56 -3.25 2.78
CA ILE A 154 7.73 -2.27 3.87
C ILE A 154 6.38 -1.74 4.35
N TYR A 155 5.53 -1.32 3.43
CA TYR A 155 4.20 -0.81 3.72
C TYR A 155 3.35 -1.85 4.45
N GLY A 156 3.29 -3.08 3.92
CA GLY A 156 2.55 -4.18 4.55
C GLY A 156 3.07 -4.50 5.95
N ALA A 157 4.39 -4.58 6.13
CA ALA A 157 4.97 -4.82 7.46
C ALA A 157 4.71 -3.67 8.44
N THR A 158 4.76 -2.42 7.97
CA THR A 158 4.49 -1.22 8.79
C THR A 158 3.03 -1.15 9.19
N MET A 159 2.11 -1.42 8.25
CA MET A 159 0.67 -1.51 8.53
C MET A 159 0.37 -2.57 9.58
N LEU A 160 0.94 -3.79 9.44
CA LEU A 160 0.75 -4.86 10.43
C LEU A 160 1.30 -4.48 11.81
N TYR A 161 2.43 -3.78 11.86
CA TYR A 161 2.99 -3.27 13.11
C TYR A 161 2.06 -2.22 13.74
N TRP A 162 1.60 -1.26 12.93
CA TRP A 162 0.70 -0.18 13.34
C TRP A 162 -0.62 -0.67 13.93
N LEU A 163 -1.19 -1.75 13.38
CA LEU A 163 -2.42 -2.35 13.92
C LEU A 163 -2.27 -2.86 15.36
N ARG A 164 -1.04 -3.03 15.85
CA ARG A 164 -0.71 -3.55 17.18
C ARG A 164 0.02 -2.55 18.07
N ASP A 165 0.23 -1.34 17.58
CA ASP A 165 1.01 -0.31 18.26
C ASP A 165 0.11 0.56 19.13
N ASP A 166 0.32 0.51 20.45
CA ASP A 166 -0.42 1.32 21.43
C ASP A 166 0.41 2.53 21.93
N SER A 167 1.54 2.85 21.30
CA SER A 167 2.30 4.07 21.57
C SER A 167 1.55 5.33 21.12
N GLU A 168 1.78 6.43 21.82
CA GLU A 168 1.17 7.72 21.50
C GLU A 168 1.57 8.16 20.08
N GLY A 169 0.59 8.54 19.26
CA GLY A 169 0.82 8.97 17.89
C GLY A 169 1.49 7.90 16.99
N ALA A 170 1.46 6.62 17.38
CA ALA A 170 2.14 5.52 16.70
C ALA A 170 3.67 5.70 16.58
N GLU A 171 4.31 6.32 17.58
CA GLU A 171 5.76 6.58 17.58
C GLU A 171 6.60 5.32 17.29
N GLU A 172 6.23 4.18 17.87
CA GLU A 172 6.92 2.91 17.66
C GLU A 172 6.82 2.40 16.22
N THR A 173 5.65 2.54 15.60
CA THR A 173 5.43 2.27 14.17
C THR A 173 6.31 3.14 13.31
N LEU A 174 6.42 4.42 13.62
CA LEU A 174 7.17 5.38 12.83
C LEU A 174 8.67 5.10 12.91
N ARG A 175 9.16 4.76 14.11
CA ARG A 175 10.53 4.29 14.31
C ARG A 175 10.81 2.95 13.61
N PHE A 176 9.82 2.05 13.56
CA PHE A 176 9.91 0.83 12.77
C PHE A 176 10.01 1.14 11.27
N LEU A 177 9.16 2.03 10.76
CA LEU A 177 9.15 2.47 9.36
C LEU A 177 10.50 3.06 8.95
N ASP A 178 11.07 3.97 9.75
CA ASP A 178 12.35 4.61 9.46
C ASP A 178 13.47 3.56 9.25
N ARG A 179 13.57 2.59 10.17
CA ARG A 179 14.54 1.48 10.05
C ARG A 179 14.33 0.65 8.78
N ARG A 180 13.08 0.42 8.39
CA ARG A 180 12.75 -0.35 7.17
C ARG A 180 13.09 0.41 5.89
N ILE A 181 12.85 1.72 5.86
CA ILE A 181 13.20 2.58 4.73
C ILE A 181 14.72 2.74 4.61
N GLU A 182 15.46 2.80 5.70
CA GLU A 182 16.93 2.80 5.65
C GLU A 182 17.47 1.52 4.99
N ALA A 183 16.90 0.36 5.32
CA ALA A 183 17.24 -0.90 4.68
C ALA A 183 16.94 -0.91 3.17
N LEU A 184 15.86 -0.24 2.72
CA LEU A 184 15.51 -0.09 1.31
C LEU A 184 16.65 0.58 0.51
N MET A 185 17.29 1.60 1.09
CA MET A 185 18.36 2.35 0.43
C MET A 185 19.65 1.52 0.26
N LEU A 186 19.76 0.37 0.94
CA LEU A 186 20.87 -0.56 0.79
C LEU A 186 20.66 -1.55 -0.36
N ILE A 187 19.42 -1.80 -0.79
CA ILE A 187 19.11 -2.80 -1.82
C ILE A 187 19.77 -2.46 -3.17
N PRO A 188 19.68 -1.23 -3.71
CA PRO A 188 20.36 -0.89 -4.96
C PRO A 188 21.89 -1.00 -4.84
N LYS A 189 22.46 -0.67 -3.67
CA LYS A 189 23.91 -0.78 -3.41
C LYS A 189 24.35 -2.25 -3.43
N ALA A 190 23.59 -3.13 -2.80
CA ALA A 190 23.86 -4.57 -2.78
C ALA A 190 23.75 -5.18 -4.19
N GLN A 191 22.72 -4.83 -4.95
CA GLN A 191 22.54 -5.29 -6.34
C GLN A 191 23.68 -4.81 -7.24
N ARG A 192 24.07 -3.53 -7.15
CA ARG A 192 25.21 -3.00 -7.90
C ARG A 192 26.50 -3.72 -7.56
N ARG A 193 26.76 -3.95 -6.27
CA ARG A 193 27.96 -4.69 -5.81
C ARG A 193 27.97 -6.13 -6.31
N LEU A 194 26.83 -6.82 -6.32
CA LEU A 194 26.71 -8.17 -6.88
C LEU A 194 26.96 -8.18 -8.40
N GLY A 195 26.44 -7.20 -9.13
CA GLY A 195 26.72 -7.03 -10.56
C GLY A 195 28.20 -6.77 -10.86
N GLU A 196 28.85 -5.90 -10.07
CA GLU A 196 30.29 -5.63 -10.18
C GLU A 196 31.15 -6.87 -9.86
N ILE A 197 30.75 -7.69 -8.88
CA ILE A 197 31.41 -8.96 -8.57
C ILE A 197 31.20 -9.96 -9.71
N ALA A 198 29.97 -10.12 -10.21
CA ALA A 198 29.65 -11.02 -11.31
C ALA A 198 30.40 -10.64 -12.59
N ALA A 199 30.54 -9.35 -12.89
CA ALA A 199 31.33 -8.85 -14.02
C ALA A 199 32.85 -9.08 -13.87
N ARG A 200 33.35 -9.30 -12.65
CA ARG A 200 34.75 -9.63 -12.35
C ARG A 200 35.01 -11.13 -12.27
N LEU A 201 33.98 -11.97 -12.24
CA LEU A 201 34.15 -13.41 -12.31
C LEU A 201 34.54 -13.81 -13.75
N PRO A 202 35.54 -14.68 -13.93
CA PRO A 202 35.91 -15.16 -15.26
C PRO A 202 34.70 -15.85 -15.90
N ASP A 203 34.49 -15.59 -17.19
CA ASP A 203 33.40 -16.21 -17.96
C ASP A 203 33.48 -17.74 -17.82
N PRO A 204 32.49 -18.40 -17.20
CA PRO A 204 32.50 -19.85 -17.00
C PRO A 204 32.56 -20.61 -18.34
N PHE A 205 32.12 -19.99 -19.44
CA PHE A 205 32.18 -20.58 -20.78
C PHE A 205 33.52 -20.33 -21.49
N GLY A 206 34.20 -19.22 -21.19
CA GLY A 206 35.55 -18.92 -21.68
C GLY A 206 36.64 -19.82 -21.08
N LEU A 207 36.45 -20.29 -19.84
CA LEU A 207 37.36 -21.24 -19.20
C LEU A 207 37.26 -22.64 -19.84
N LEU A 208 36.04 -23.09 -20.16
CA LEU A 208 35.79 -24.36 -20.84
C LEU A 208 36.27 -24.35 -22.30
N ALA A 209 36.18 -23.21 -22.98
CA ALA A 209 36.69 -23.05 -24.35
C ALA A 209 38.23 -23.09 -24.45
N ARG A 210 38.95 -22.81 -23.36
CA ARG A 210 40.42 -22.93 -23.27
C ARG A 210 40.88 -24.36 -22.99
N LEU A 211 40.08 -25.16 -22.30
CA LEU A 211 40.36 -26.58 -22.05
C LEU A 211 40.14 -27.48 -23.28
N ARG A 212 39.42 -26.99 -24.30
CA ARG A 212 39.18 -27.72 -25.56
C ARG A 212 40.24 -27.44 -26.65
N ARG A 213 41.25 -26.62 -26.34
CA ARG A 213 42.36 -26.23 -27.23
C ARG A 213 43.75 -26.59 -26.69
N ALA A 214 43.82 -27.34 -25.60
CA ALA A 214 45.03 -27.99 -25.07
C ALA A 214 44.92 -29.51 -25.30
#